data_AF-A0A1S1Q8Z7-F1
#
_entry.id   AF-A0A1S1Q8Z7-F1
#
_cell.length_a   1.000
_cell.length_b   1.000
_cell.length_c   1.000
_cell.angle_alpha   90.00
_cell.angle_beta   90.00
_cell.angle_gamma   90.00
#
_symmetry.space_group_name_H-M   'P 1'
#
loop_
_entity.id
_entity.type
_entity.pdbx_description
1 polymer ?
#
loop_
_entity_poly.entity_id
_entity_poly.type
_entity_poly.pdbx_seq_one_letter_code
_entity_poly.pdbx_strand_id
1 'polypeptide(L)' 'MVLAPELIVDADSHITEPPGVLTARVPATYWRDVPPVVRQGAADTWVLHSERLAPAGAAR' A
#
# COMPACT_ATOMS: atom_id res chain seq x y z
N MET A 1 7.34 43.18 4.32
CA MET A 1 6.41 42.21 4.94
C MET A 1 7.02 40.83 4.74
N VAL A 2 7.52 40.20 5.80
CA VAL A 2 7.94 38.79 5.75
C VAL A 2 6.67 38.00 6.07
N LEU A 3 6.13 37.28 5.09
CA LEU A 3 5.06 36.34 5.35
C LEU A 3 5.70 35.17 6.11
N ALA A 4 5.37 35.03 7.40
CA ALA A 4 5.67 33.79 8.10
C ALA A 4 4.97 32.65 7.32
N PRO A 5 5.64 31.52 7.05
CA PRO A 5 5.01 30.43 6.33
C PRO A 5 3.80 29.94 7.13
N GLU A 6 2.64 29.91 6.46
CA GLU A 6 1.42 29.34 7.01
C GLU A 6 1.59 27.82 7.11
N LEU A 7 1.33 27.26 8.29
CA LEU A 7 1.35 25.82 8.49
C LEU A 7 0.05 25.22 7.94
N ILE A 8 0.18 24.30 6.99
CA ILE A 8 -0.93 23.55 6.43
C ILE A 8 -1.02 22.20 7.15
N VAL A 9 -2.21 21.83 7.60
CA VAL A 9 -2.50 20.48 8.11
C VAL A 9 -3.02 19.65 6.95
N ASP A 10 -2.25 18.63 6.56
CA ASP A 10 -2.71 17.64 5.59
C ASP A 10 -3.69 16.67 6.25
N ALA A 11 -4.91 16.62 5.73
CA ALA A 11 -5.98 15.78 6.25
C ALA A 11 -5.97 14.36 5.64
N ASP A 12 -5.20 14.11 4.59
CA ASP A 12 -5.28 12.87 3.81
C ASP A 12 -3.94 12.43 3.22
N SER A 13 -3.00 12.12 4.12
CA SER A 13 -1.70 11.56 3.78
C SER A 13 -1.73 10.03 3.82
N HIS A 14 -1.04 9.40 2.86
CA HIS A 14 -0.97 7.94 2.73
C HIS A 14 0.47 7.45 2.71
N ILE A 15 0.68 6.22 3.17
CA ILE A 15 1.96 5.51 3.03
C ILE A 15 1.75 4.23 2.23
N THR A 16 2.83 3.69 1.66
CA THR A 16 2.82 2.32 1.11
C THR A 16 3.43 1.38 2.14
N GLU A 17 2.69 0.34 2.49
CA GLU A 17 3.18 -0.66 3.44
C GLU A 17 4.24 -1.59 2.82
N PRO A 18 5.08 -2.21 3.66
CA PRO A 18 5.92 -3.30 3.22
C PRO A 18 5.09 -4.46 2.62
N PRO A 19 5.58 -5.14 1.57
CA PRO A 19 4.84 -6.20 0.86
C PRO A 19 4.26 -7.32 1.73
N GLY A 20 4.90 -7.62 2.87
CA GLY A 20 4.49 -8.69 3.79
C GLY A 20 3.71 -8.23 5.02
N VAL A 21 3.26 -6.96 5.08
CA VAL A 21 2.66 -6.41 6.31
C VAL A 21 1.47 -7.24 6.81
N LEU A 22 0.66 -7.76 5.88
CA LEU A 22 -0.54 -8.53 6.21
C LEU A 22 -0.19 -9.96 6.62
N THR A 23 0.60 -10.67 5.81
CA THR A 23 0.99 -12.06 6.12
C THR A 23 1.82 -12.16 7.40
N ALA A 24 2.58 -11.12 7.75
CA ALA A 24 3.32 -11.05 9.01
C ALA A 24 2.43 -10.83 10.26
N ARG A 25 1.20 -10.34 10.10
CA ARG A 25 0.33 -9.93 11.22
C ARG A 25 -0.93 -10.77 11.36
N VAL A 26 -1.40 -11.41 10.29
CA VAL A 26 -2.60 -12.26 10.36
C VAL A 26 -2.25 -13.72 10.72
N PRO A 27 -3.14 -14.44 11.42
CA PRO A 27 -2.95 -15.86 11.69
C PRO A 27 -2.74 -16.66 10.39
N ALA A 28 -1.91 -17.70 10.45
CA ALA A 28 -1.51 -18.49 9.28
C ALA A 28 -2.69 -19.07 8.48
N THR A 29 -3.79 -19.39 9.16
CA THR A 29 -5.03 -19.88 8.53
C THR A 29 -5.61 -18.89 7.50
N TYR A 30 -5.36 -17.59 7.66
CA TYR A 30 -5.90 -16.51 6.80
C TYR A 30 -4.90 -15.98 5.76
N TRP A 31 -3.71 -16.58 5.62
CA TRP A 31 -2.70 -16.06 4.68
C TRP A 31 -3.18 -16.00 3.23
N ARG A 32 -4.14 -16.84 2.85
CA ARG A 32 -4.74 -16.86 1.51
C ARG A 32 -5.85 -15.83 1.33
N ASP A 33 -6.34 -15.26 2.42
CA ASP A 33 -7.49 -14.34 2.47
C ASP A 33 -7.04 -12.88 2.66
N VAL A 34 -5.74 -12.61 2.67
CA VAL A 34 -5.16 -11.26 2.67
C VAL A 34 -4.43 -11.00 1.36
N PRO A 35 -4.44 -9.76 0.84
CA PRO A 35 -3.71 -9.45 -0.38
C PRO A 35 -2.18 -9.63 -0.23
N PRO A 36 -1.53 -10.53 -0.99
CA PRO A 36 -0.10 -10.44 -1.23
C PRO A 36 0.24 -9.38 -2.29
N VAL A 37 1.49 -8.93 -2.27
CA VAL A 37 2.12 -8.27 -3.42
C VAL A 37 2.76 -9.33 -4.32
N VAL A 38 2.48 -9.26 -5.62
CA VAL A 38 3.03 -10.15 -6.66
C VAL A 38 3.61 -9.30 -7.80
N ARG A 39 4.77 -9.68 -8.33
CA ARG A 39 5.35 -9.08 -9.55
C ARG A 39 4.56 -9.55 -10.78
N GLN A 40 3.90 -8.63 -11.48
CA GLN A 40 3.18 -8.88 -12.73
C GLN A 40 3.80 -8.02 -13.84
N GLY A 41 4.64 -8.64 -14.68
CA GLY A 41 5.41 -7.93 -15.71
C GLY A 41 6.41 -6.96 -15.07
N ALA A 42 6.28 -5.66 -15.36
CA ALA A 42 7.17 -4.63 -14.85
C ALA A 42 6.79 -4.08 -13.46
N ALA A 43 5.58 -4.39 -12.95
CA ALA A 43 5.04 -3.75 -11.75
C ALA A 43 4.79 -4.75 -10.61
N ASP A 44 4.98 -4.28 -9.38
CA ASP A 44 4.51 -4.96 -8.17
C ASP A 44 3.02 -4.61 -7.96
N THR A 45 2.19 -5.61 -7.70
CA THR A 45 0.72 -5.48 -7.68
C THR A 45 0.13 -6.21 -6.48
N TRP A 46 -0.79 -5.55 -5.77
CA TRP A 46 -1.64 -6.20 -4.78
C TRP A 46 -2.67 -7.09 -5.49
N VAL A 47 -2.74 -8.35 -5.08
CA VAL A 47 -3.63 -9.37 -5.66
C VAL A 47 -4.39 -10.04 -4.55
N LEU A 48 -5.67 -10.37 -4.74
CA LEU A 48 -6.44 -11.20 -3.82
C LEU A 48 -7.34 -12.14 -4.62
N HIS A 49 -7.39 -13.42 -4.27
CA HIS A 49 -8.18 -14.44 -4.99
C HIS A 49 -7.96 -14.45 -6.52
N SER A 50 -6.71 -14.24 -6.95
CA SER A 50 -6.31 -14.08 -8.37
C SER A 50 -6.79 -12.81 -9.07
N GLU A 51 -7.47 -11.92 -8.36
CA GLU A 51 -7.88 -10.61 -8.87
C GLU A 51 -6.83 -9.54 -8.57
N ARG A 52 -6.52 -8.73 -9.59
CA ARG A 52 -5.67 -7.55 -9.44
C ARG A 52 -6.45 -6.46 -8.73
N LEU A 53 -5.92 -5.98 -7.60
CA LEU A 53 -6.50 -4.86 -6.86
C LEU A 53 -5.91 -3.53 -7.32
N ALA A 54 -4.61 -3.32 -7.11
CA ALA A 54 -3.91 -2.08 -7.42
C ALA A 54 -2.40 -2.29 -7.53
N PRO A 55 -1.65 -1.41 -8.22
CA PRO A 55 -0.20 -1.36 -8.09
C PRO A 55 0.21 -1.20 -6.61
N ALA A 56 1.29 -1.85 -6.21
CA ALA A 56 1.92 -1.59 -4.92
C ALA A 56 2.75 -0.31 -5.02
N GLY A 57 2.44 0.67 -4.17
CA GLY A 57 3.05 1.99 -4.22
C GLY A 57 2.15 3.07 -4.81
N ALA A 58 2.53 4.33 -4.61
CA ALA A 58 1.97 5.43 -5.36
C ALA A 58 2.31 5.25 -6.85
N ALA A 59 1.31 5.44 -7.73
CA ALA A 59 1.56 5.50 -9.16
C ALA A 59 2.54 6.66 -9.44
N ARG A 60 3.56 6.39 -10.26
CA ARG A 60 4.41 7.43 -10.84
C ARG A 60 3.72 8.06 -12.04
#